data_AF-A0A0Q5FVR3-F1
#
_entry.id   AF-A0A0Q5FVR3-F1
#
_cell.length_a   1.000
_cell.length_b   1.000
_cell.length_c   1.000
_cell.angle_alpha   90.00
_cell.angle_beta   90.00
_cell.angle_gamma   90.00
#
_symmetry.space_group_name_H-M   'P 1'
#
loop_
_entity.id
_entity.type
_entity.pdbx_description
1 polymer ?
#
loop_
_entity_poly.entity_id
_entity_poly.type
_entity_poly.pdbx_seq_one_letter_code
_entity_poly.pdbx_strand_id
1 'polypeptide(L)'
;MLAGVLLVLGLIGGSLYLAYDQGRTVKNAEWQSRWNARDAGDQQAWALAQVGEREKEQARQHSINKAIQDGQQLIDQALADAAAARATAGSLRDTADDLARRLASQTGSHSCTAAASSAASRAVLVLADVLKRADERAGDLAEYADQGRSRGLTCEQAYGALD
;
A
#
# COMPACT_ATOMS: atom_id res chain seq x y z
N MET A 1 -37.97 -18.70 -86.70
CA MET A 1 -37.52 -19.67 -85.67
C MET A 1 -36.45 -19.08 -84.74
N LEU A 2 -35.36 -18.50 -85.26
CA LEU A 2 -34.28 -17.88 -84.44
C LEU A 2 -34.77 -16.80 -83.45
N ALA A 3 -35.61 -15.86 -83.90
CA ALA A 3 -36.13 -14.79 -83.03
C ALA A 3 -36.94 -15.32 -81.83
N GLY A 4 -37.74 -16.39 -82.03
CA GLY A 4 -38.50 -17.02 -80.96
C GLY A 4 -37.60 -17.72 -79.94
N VAL A 5 -36.54 -18.39 -80.40
CA VAL A 5 -35.56 -19.07 -79.53
C VAL A 5 -34.80 -18.06 -78.65
N LEU A 6 -34.37 -16.93 -79.22
CA LEU A 6 -33.69 -15.87 -78.47
C LEU A 6 -34.58 -15.25 -77.39
N LEU A 7 -35.86 -15.07 -77.67
CA LEU A 7 -36.82 -14.51 -76.72
C LEU A 7 -37.03 -15.46 -75.53
N VAL A 8 -37.16 -16.77 -75.81
CA VAL A 8 -37.27 -17.80 -74.76
C VAL A 8 -36.01 -17.86 -73.90
N LEU A 9 -34.81 -17.84 -74.50
CA LEU A 9 -33.55 -17.83 -73.75
C LEU A 9 -33.40 -16.58 -72.87
N GLY A 10 -33.82 -15.41 -73.36
CA GLY A 10 -33.83 -14.17 -72.57
C GLY A 10 -34.75 -14.24 -71.35
N LEU A 11 -35.95 -14.82 -71.51
CA LEU A 11 -36.89 -15.01 -70.39
C LEU A 11 -36.35 -16.00 -69.35
N ILE A 12 -35.71 -17.09 -69.79
CA ILE A 12 -35.07 -18.05 -68.89
C ILE A 12 -33.89 -17.41 -68.15
N GLY A 13 -33.02 -16.68 -68.87
CA GLY A 13 -31.89 -15.99 -68.25
C GLY A 13 -32.33 -14.93 -67.23
N GLY A 14 -33.35 -14.14 -67.59
CA GLY A 14 -33.93 -13.13 -66.71
C GLY A 14 -34.57 -13.72 -65.45
N SER A 15 -35.32 -14.83 -65.58
CA SER A 15 -35.94 -15.49 -64.42
C SER A 15 -34.91 -16.09 -63.47
N LEU A 16 -33.86 -16.74 -63.99
CA LEU A 16 -32.75 -17.26 -63.19
C LEU A 16 -31.98 -16.14 -62.48
N TYR A 17 -31.74 -15.02 -63.17
CA TYR A 17 -31.07 -13.86 -62.58
C TYR A 17 -31.86 -13.26 -61.42
N LEU A 18 -33.16 -13.02 -61.60
CA LEU A 18 -34.03 -12.47 -60.55
C LEU A 18 -34.12 -13.41 -59.34
N ALA A 19 -34.24 -14.73 -59.57
CA ALA A 19 -34.24 -15.73 -58.49
C ALA A 19 -32.91 -15.75 -57.73
N TYR A 20 -31.78 -15.64 -58.43
CA TYR A 20 -30.46 -15.59 -57.82
C TYR A 20 -30.25 -14.30 -57.00
N ASP A 21 -30.66 -13.14 -57.52
CA ASP A 21 -30.54 -11.86 -56.83
C ASP A 21 -31.42 -11.79 -55.58
N GLN A 22 -32.66 -12.29 -55.66
CA GLN A 22 -33.54 -12.44 -54.49
C GLN A 22 -32.93 -13.40 -53.46
N GLY A 23 -32.35 -14.52 -53.90
CA GLY A 23 -31.65 -15.43 -53.01
C GLY A 23 -30.48 -14.75 -52.27
N ARG A 24 -29.68 -13.97 -53.00
CA ARG A 24 -28.54 -13.22 -52.44
C ARG A 24 -28.97 -12.15 -51.44
N THR A 25 -29.97 -11.36 -51.78
CA THR A 25 -30.45 -10.27 -50.90
C THR A 25 -31.02 -10.83 -49.59
N VAL A 26 -31.82 -11.90 -49.66
CA VAL A 26 -32.33 -12.59 -48.46
C VAL A 26 -31.20 -13.17 -47.62
N LYS A 27 -30.21 -13.84 -48.25
CA LYS A 27 -29.07 -14.39 -47.52
C LYS A 27 -28.17 -13.32 -46.92
N ASN A 28 -27.93 -12.22 -47.61
CA ASN A 28 -27.18 -11.09 -47.07
C ASN A 28 -27.90 -10.47 -45.88
N ALA A 29 -29.23 -10.27 -45.96
CA ALA A 29 -30.00 -9.73 -44.84
C ALA A 29 -30.00 -10.68 -43.63
N GLU A 30 -30.17 -11.99 -43.85
CA GLU A 30 -30.10 -13.01 -42.81
C GLU A 30 -28.72 -12.99 -42.12
N TRP A 31 -27.64 -13.00 -42.89
CA TRP A 31 -26.28 -12.95 -42.35
C TRP A 31 -25.98 -11.64 -41.62
N GLN A 32 -26.39 -10.50 -42.18
CA GLN A 32 -26.20 -9.20 -41.54
C GLN A 32 -26.91 -9.15 -40.18
N SER A 33 -28.14 -9.68 -40.08
CA SER A 33 -28.87 -9.75 -38.82
C SER A 33 -28.13 -10.62 -37.79
N ARG A 34 -27.59 -11.77 -38.19
CA ARG A 34 -26.83 -12.66 -37.30
C ARG A 34 -25.54 -12.01 -36.83
N TRP A 35 -24.84 -11.31 -37.73
CA TRP A 35 -23.63 -10.55 -37.40
C TRP A 35 -23.92 -9.43 -36.42
N ASN A 36 -24.92 -8.59 -36.70
CA ASN A 36 -25.30 -7.49 -35.81
C ASN A 36 -25.68 -8.00 -34.40
N ALA A 37 -26.44 -9.10 -34.32
CA ALA A 37 -26.81 -9.70 -33.05
C ALA A 37 -25.58 -10.21 -32.27
N ARG A 38 -24.62 -10.83 -32.96
CA ARG A 38 -23.37 -11.28 -32.37
C ARG A 38 -22.50 -10.10 -31.92
N ASP A 39 -22.31 -9.09 -32.77
CA ASP A 39 -21.48 -7.92 -32.44
C ASP A 39 -22.06 -7.15 -31.25
N ALA A 40 -23.40 -7.05 -31.14
CA ALA A 40 -24.05 -6.46 -29.98
C ALA A 40 -23.80 -7.30 -28.71
N GLY A 41 -23.91 -8.63 -28.82
CA GLY A 41 -23.59 -9.54 -27.72
C GLY A 41 -22.12 -9.46 -27.28
N ASP A 42 -21.20 -9.42 -28.24
CA ASP A 42 -19.75 -9.30 -28.00
C ASP A 42 -19.41 -7.95 -27.35
N GLN A 43 -20.02 -6.85 -27.80
CA GLN A 43 -19.86 -5.53 -27.17
C GLN A 43 -20.39 -5.51 -25.74
N GLN A 44 -21.55 -6.12 -25.49
CA GLN A 44 -22.12 -6.22 -24.14
C GLN A 44 -21.24 -7.09 -23.23
N ALA A 45 -20.79 -8.25 -23.70
CA ALA A 45 -19.88 -9.12 -22.96
C ALA A 45 -18.56 -8.42 -22.64
N TRP A 46 -18.01 -7.67 -23.60
CA TRP A 46 -16.79 -6.89 -23.40
C TRP A 46 -16.98 -5.78 -22.38
N ALA A 47 -18.09 -5.04 -22.43
CA ALA A 47 -18.40 -4.00 -21.46
C ALA A 47 -18.54 -4.57 -20.04
N LEU A 48 -19.24 -5.70 -19.88
CA LEU A 48 -19.38 -6.38 -18.59
C LEU A 48 -18.03 -6.88 -18.05
N ALA A 49 -17.21 -7.48 -18.92
CA ALA A 49 -15.86 -7.91 -18.55
C ALA A 49 -14.99 -6.73 -18.13
N GLN A 50 -15.04 -5.61 -18.85
CA GLN A 50 -14.29 -4.40 -18.50
C GLN A 50 -14.71 -3.83 -17.15
N VAL A 51 -16.02 -3.79 -16.86
CA VAL A 51 -16.52 -3.34 -15.55
C VAL A 51 -16.01 -4.27 -14.45
N GLY A 52 -16.16 -5.59 -14.62
CA GLY A 52 -15.70 -6.56 -13.64
C GLY A 52 -14.19 -6.50 -13.37
N GLU A 53 -13.36 -6.31 -14.40
CA GLU A 53 -11.92 -6.12 -14.20
C GLU A 53 -11.58 -4.77 -13.55
N ARG A 54 -12.32 -3.69 -13.87
CA ARG A 54 -12.13 -2.41 -13.19
C ARG A 54 -12.52 -2.46 -11.72
N GLU A 55 -13.58 -3.17 -11.36
CA GLU A 55 -13.98 -3.36 -9.96
C GLU A 55 -12.89 -4.09 -9.17
N LYS A 56 -12.32 -5.16 -9.73
CA LYS A 56 -11.17 -5.87 -9.12
C LYS A 56 -9.97 -4.97 -8.94
N GLU A 57 -9.63 -4.17 -9.95
CA GLU A 57 -8.51 -3.23 -9.89
C GLU A 57 -8.74 -2.14 -8.83
N GLN A 58 -9.95 -1.58 -8.78
CA GLN A 58 -10.31 -0.58 -7.76
C GLN A 58 -10.27 -1.18 -6.35
N ALA A 59 -10.73 -2.41 -6.17
CA ALA A 59 -10.65 -3.10 -4.89
C ALA A 59 -9.20 -3.30 -4.42
N ARG A 60 -8.30 -3.74 -5.30
CA ARG A 60 -6.86 -3.85 -4.99
C ARG A 60 -6.25 -2.49 -4.65
N GLN A 61 -6.50 -1.46 -5.46
CA GLN A 61 -5.98 -0.12 -5.19
C GLN A 61 -6.48 0.42 -3.85
N HIS A 62 -7.76 0.22 -3.52
CA HIS A 62 -8.30 0.63 -2.24
C HIS A 62 -7.59 -0.07 -1.07
N SER A 63 -7.39 -1.39 -1.18
CA SER A 63 -6.71 -2.18 -0.14
C SER A 63 -5.25 -1.74 0.05
N ILE A 64 -4.50 -1.54 -1.04
CA ILE A 64 -3.12 -1.04 -0.99
C ILE A 64 -3.06 0.37 -0.41
N ASN A 65 -3.96 1.27 -0.81
CA ASN A 65 -4.02 2.63 -0.27
C ASN A 65 -4.29 2.62 1.24
N LYS A 66 -5.15 1.70 1.71
CA LYS A 66 -5.40 1.51 3.13
C LYS A 66 -4.15 1.00 3.86
N ALA A 67 -3.46 -0.01 3.32
CA ALA A 67 -2.20 -0.50 3.90
C ALA A 67 -1.14 0.60 4.02
N ILE A 68 -1.06 1.49 3.03
CA ILE A 68 -0.16 2.66 3.07
C ILE A 68 -0.58 3.63 4.18
N GLN A 69 -1.87 3.95 4.30
CA GLN A 69 -2.39 4.84 5.34
C GLN A 69 -2.16 4.28 6.74
N ASP A 70 -2.50 3.01 6.96
CA ASP A 70 -2.30 2.31 8.23
C ASP A 70 -0.80 2.24 8.57
N GLY A 71 0.06 1.97 7.58
CA GLY A 71 1.52 1.99 7.73
C GLY A 71 2.05 3.36 8.14
N GLN A 72 1.56 4.45 7.52
CA GLN A 72 1.95 5.81 7.88
C GLN A 72 1.50 6.17 9.30
N GLN A 73 0.27 5.78 9.69
CA GLN A 73 -0.23 6.02 11.04
C GLN A 73 0.63 5.31 12.10
N LEU A 74 1.10 4.10 11.82
CA LEU A 74 2.03 3.38 12.70
C LEU A 74 3.38 4.09 12.84
N ILE A 75 3.90 4.64 11.74
CA ILE A 75 5.14 5.44 11.75
C ILE A 75 4.96 6.70 12.60
N ASP A 76 3.86 7.43 12.40
CA ASP A 76 3.59 8.67 13.11
C ASP A 76 3.43 8.42 14.63
N GLN A 77 2.77 7.32 15.00
CA GLN A 77 2.67 6.89 16.40
C GLN A 77 4.04 6.55 17.00
N ALA A 78 4.86 5.75 16.32
CA ALA A 78 6.19 5.41 16.80
C ALA A 78 7.08 6.66 16.95
N LEU A 79 6.97 7.63 16.04
CA LEU A 79 7.68 8.90 16.15
C LEU A 79 7.22 9.73 17.35
N ALA A 80 5.91 9.78 17.62
CA ALA A 80 5.36 10.47 18.78
C ALA A 80 5.79 9.82 20.10
N ASP A 81 5.73 8.49 20.17
CA ASP A 81 6.15 7.72 21.34
C ASP A 81 7.65 7.90 21.60
N ALA A 82 8.48 7.83 20.54
CA ALA A 82 9.92 8.09 20.64
C ALA A 82 10.22 9.52 21.09
N ALA A 83 9.46 10.52 20.64
CA ALA A 83 9.61 11.91 21.09
C ALA A 83 9.26 12.06 22.59
N ALA A 84 8.16 11.45 23.05
CA ALA A 84 7.76 11.45 24.45
C ALA A 84 8.79 10.73 25.35
N ALA A 85 9.33 9.60 24.89
CA ALA A 85 10.39 8.88 25.58
C ALA A 85 11.67 9.73 25.69
N ARG A 86 12.10 10.38 24.60
CA ARG A 86 13.27 11.28 24.61
C ARG A 86 13.10 12.47 25.55
N ALA A 87 11.90 13.06 25.61
CA ALA A 87 11.61 14.15 26.55
C ALA A 87 11.71 13.69 28.02
N THR A 88 11.16 12.51 28.32
CA THR A 88 11.22 11.92 29.67
C THR A 88 12.67 11.56 30.06
N ALA A 89 13.42 10.96 29.14
CA ALA A 89 14.83 10.64 29.32
C ALA A 89 15.68 11.90 29.56
N GLY A 90 15.44 12.98 28.80
CA GLY A 90 16.08 14.28 29.01
C GLY A 90 15.85 14.82 30.42
N SER A 91 14.59 14.84 30.87
CA SER A 91 14.25 15.26 32.24
C SER A 91 14.90 14.38 33.31
N LEU A 92 15.03 13.08 33.08
CA LEU A 92 15.69 12.17 34.02
C LEU A 92 17.21 12.43 34.08
N ARG A 93 17.84 12.69 32.95
CA ARG A 93 19.28 13.06 32.88
C ARG A 93 19.53 14.38 33.60
N ASP A 94 18.68 15.39 33.39
CA ASP A 94 18.80 16.68 34.07
C ASP A 94 18.69 16.56 35.60
N THR A 95 17.75 15.73 36.07
CA THR A 95 17.59 15.48 37.52
C THR A 95 18.76 14.68 38.11
N ALA A 96 19.30 13.71 37.37
CA ALA A 96 20.50 12.98 37.77
C ALA A 96 21.75 13.89 37.82
N ASP A 97 21.94 14.76 36.84
CA ASP A 97 23.05 15.72 36.81
C ASP A 97 22.93 16.76 37.94
N ASP A 98 21.73 17.25 38.25
CA ASP A 98 21.50 18.13 39.38
C ASP A 98 21.84 17.45 40.72
N LEU A 99 21.39 16.22 40.91
CA LEU A 99 21.69 15.44 42.11
C LEU A 99 23.20 15.20 42.25
N ALA A 100 23.88 14.83 41.16
CA ALA A 100 25.32 14.62 41.15
C ALA A 100 26.09 15.90 41.49
N ARG A 101 25.69 17.06 40.94
CA ARG A 101 26.29 18.37 41.28
C ARG A 101 26.10 18.73 42.75
N ARG A 102 24.89 18.54 43.29
CA ARG A 102 24.60 18.82 44.72
C ARG A 102 25.46 17.95 45.63
N LEU A 103 25.56 16.66 45.37
CA LEU A 103 26.37 15.75 46.17
C LEU A 103 27.86 16.10 46.11
N ALA A 104 28.39 16.39 44.92
CA ALA A 104 29.77 16.83 44.76
C ALA A 104 30.07 18.09 45.59
N SER A 105 29.16 19.07 45.61
CA SER A 105 29.33 20.29 46.40
C SER A 105 29.35 20.07 47.92
N GLN A 106 28.67 19.03 48.43
CA GLN A 106 28.59 18.75 49.86
C GLN A 106 29.83 18.02 50.41
N THR A 107 30.56 17.29 49.58
CA THR A 107 31.72 16.48 50.00
C THR A 107 32.88 17.26 50.61
N GLY A 108 32.98 18.57 50.38
CA GLY A 108 34.04 19.43 50.94
C GLY A 108 33.77 19.95 52.37
N SER A 109 32.58 19.72 52.92
CA SER A 109 32.11 20.45 54.12
C SER A 109 32.45 19.79 55.46
N HIS A 110 32.84 18.50 55.47
CA HIS A 110 33.08 17.73 56.69
C HIS A 110 34.39 16.92 56.61
N SER A 111 35.41 17.33 57.38
CA SER A 111 36.78 16.76 57.32
C SER A 111 36.86 15.31 57.77
N CYS A 112 36.04 14.88 58.74
CA CYS A 112 36.06 13.51 59.27
C CYS A 112 35.47 12.46 58.31
N THR A 113 34.70 12.87 57.30
CA THR A 113 34.04 11.96 56.33
C THR A 113 34.36 12.30 54.88
N ALA A 114 35.31 13.21 54.62
CA ALA A 114 35.62 13.71 53.28
C ALA A 114 35.98 12.59 52.28
N ALA A 115 36.79 11.61 52.69
CA ALA A 115 37.17 10.48 51.83
C ALA A 115 35.96 9.61 51.44
N ALA A 116 35.11 9.23 52.40
CA ALA A 116 33.89 8.47 52.17
C ALA A 116 32.89 9.25 51.31
N SER A 117 32.77 10.57 51.55
CA SER A 117 31.92 11.47 50.78
C SER A 117 32.39 11.58 49.32
N SER A 118 33.71 11.65 49.08
CA SER A 118 34.29 11.66 47.73
C SER A 118 34.04 10.36 46.96
N ALA A 119 34.13 9.21 47.64
CA ALA A 119 33.87 7.91 47.04
C ALA A 119 32.38 7.77 46.65
N ALA A 120 31.46 8.23 47.51
CA ALA A 120 30.04 8.27 47.20
C ALA A 120 29.72 9.16 46.00
N SER A 121 30.35 10.34 45.88
CA SER A 121 30.16 11.22 44.72
C SER A 121 30.66 10.61 43.42
N ARG A 122 31.82 9.93 43.44
CA ARG A 122 32.32 9.19 42.26
C ARG A 122 31.37 8.07 41.85
N ALA A 123 30.81 7.33 42.80
CA ALA A 123 29.84 6.28 42.52
C ALA A 123 28.56 6.83 41.86
N VAL A 124 28.06 7.97 42.33
CA VAL A 124 26.88 8.63 41.73
C VAL A 124 27.15 9.11 40.30
N LEU A 125 28.33 9.69 40.04
CA LEU A 125 28.71 10.10 38.68
C LEU A 125 28.79 8.90 37.72
N VAL A 126 29.34 7.77 38.16
CA VAL A 126 29.38 6.54 37.36
C VAL A 126 27.98 6.00 37.11
N LEU A 127 27.09 6.01 38.11
CA LEU A 127 25.70 5.59 37.94
C LEU A 127 24.95 6.48 36.94
N ALA A 128 25.14 7.81 36.99
CA ALA A 128 24.53 8.73 36.04
C ALA A 128 25.02 8.48 34.59
N ASP A 129 26.31 8.23 34.42
CA ASP A 129 26.92 7.92 33.13
C ASP A 129 26.48 6.54 32.58
N VAL A 130 26.36 5.53 33.45
CA VAL A 130 25.81 4.21 33.09
C VAL A 130 24.33 4.33 32.71
N LEU A 131 23.54 5.09 33.47
CA LEU A 131 22.13 5.33 33.16
C LEU A 131 21.97 5.96 31.78
N LYS A 132 22.77 6.99 31.48
CA LYS A 132 22.76 7.67 30.18
C LYS A 132 23.07 6.71 29.03
N ARG A 133 24.13 5.91 29.13
CA ARG A 133 24.50 4.93 28.09
C ARG A 133 23.47 3.81 27.94
N ALA A 134 22.88 3.35 29.04
CA ALA A 134 21.85 2.32 29.00
C ALA A 134 20.58 2.83 28.30
N ASP A 135 20.18 4.06 28.60
CA ASP A 135 19.03 4.71 28.00
C ASP A 135 19.25 5.02 26.51
N GLU A 136 20.44 5.53 26.14
CA GLU A 136 20.83 5.68 24.72
C GLU A 136 20.73 4.35 23.97
N ARG A 137 21.28 3.27 24.54
CA ARG A 137 21.24 1.96 23.90
C ARG A 137 19.82 1.40 23.79
N ALA A 138 18.98 1.62 24.80
CA ALA A 138 17.58 1.24 24.77
C ALA A 138 16.82 1.99 23.66
N GLY A 139 17.13 3.27 23.47
CA GLY A 139 16.59 4.08 22.37
C GLY A 139 16.95 3.53 20.99
N ASP A 140 18.21 3.19 20.75
CA ASP A 140 18.66 2.60 19.47
C ASP A 140 17.94 1.27 19.17
N LEU A 141 17.76 0.44 20.19
CA LEU A 141 17.06 -0.84 20.09
C LEU A 141 15.58 -0.66 19.79
N ALA A 142 14.93 0.30 20.46
CA ALA A 142 13.53 0.64 20.22
C ALA A 142 13.34 1.14 18.78
N GLU A 143 14.19 2.05 18.31
CA GLU A 143 14.12 2.56 16.94
C GLU A 143 14.24 1.43 15.90
N TYR A 144 15.20 0.51 16.08
CA TYR A 144 15.33 -0.65 15.20
C TYR A 144 14.08 -1.54 15.23
N ALA A 145 13.53 -1.80 16.42
CA ALA A 145 12.34 -2.63 16.59
C ALA A 145 11.11 -1.99 15.95
N ASP A 146 10.91 -0.68 16.11
CA ASP A 146 9.79 0.06 15.55
C ASP A 146 9.86 0.11 14.02
N GLN A 147 11.06 0.35 13.46
CA GLN A 147 11.26 0.28 12.01
C GLN A 147 11.00 -1.12 11.45
N GLY A 148 11.49 -2.16 12.14
CA GLY A 148 11.25 -3.55 11.75
C GLY A 148 9.76 -3.89 11.78
N ARG A 149 9.07 -3.53 12.86
CA ARG A 149 7.64 -3.76 13.03
C ARG A 149 6.80 -3.01 11.99
N SER A 150 7.07 -1.74 11.76
CA SER A 150 6.36 -0.91 10.77
C SER A 150 6.47 -1.51 9.36
N ARG A 151 7.69 -1.88 8.95
CA ARG A 151 7.93 -2.53 7.65
C ARG A 151 7.24 -3.89 7.57
N GLY A 152 7.33 -4.70 8.62
CA GLY A 152 6.70 -6.02 8.68
C GLY A 152 5.17 -5.94 8.51
N LEU A 153 4.52 -5.09 9.31
CA LEU A 153 3.07 -4.91 9.24
C LEU A 153 2.62 -4.38 7.87
N THR A 154 3.37 -3.44 7.29
CA THR A 154 3.07 -2.93 5.94
C THR A 154 3.18 -4.03 4.89
N CYS A 155 4.21 -4.88 4.97
CA CYS A 155 4.37 -6.03 4.08
C CYS A 155 3.23 -7.05 4.24
N GLU A 156 2.85 -7.39 5.47
CA GLU A 156 1.76 -8.32 5.75
C GLU A 156 0.41 -7.80 5.21
N GLN A 157 0.12 -6.51 5.44
CA GLN A 157 -1.09 -5.87 4.93
C GLN A 157 -1.10 -5.80 3.40
N ALA A 158 0.04 -5.45 2.78
CA ALA A 158 0.16 -5.42 1.33
C ALA A 158 0.01 -6.82 0.71
N TYR A 159 0.54 -7.86 1.36
CA TYR A 159 0.34 -9.24 0.92
C TYR A 159 -1.12 -9.67 1.04
N GLY A 160 -1.78 -9.39 2.17
CA GLY A 160 -3.21 -9.65 2.36
C GLY A 160 -4.12 -8.85 1.42
N ALA A 161 -3.60 -7.80 0.76
CA ALA A 161 -4.30 -7.07 -0.29
C ALA A 161 -4.23 -7.75 -1.67
N LEU A 162 -3.42 -8.80 -1.83
CA LEU A 162 -3.29 -9.57 -3.06
C LEU A 162 -4.24 -10.78 -3.12
N ASP A 163 -4.70 -11.25 -1.96
CA ASP A 163 -5.67 -12.35 -1.78
C ASP A 163 -7.13 -11.86 -1.96
#